data_AF-K6V3V6-F1
#
_entry.id   AF-K6V3V6-F1
#
_cell.length_a   1.000
_cell.length_b   1.000
_cell.length_c   1.000
_cell.angle_alpha   90.00
_cell.angle_beta   90.00
_cell.angle_gamma   90.00
#
_symmetry.space_group_name_H-M   'P 1'
#
loop_
_entity.id
_entity.type
_entity.pdbx_description
1 polymer ?
#
loop_
_entity_poly.entity_id
_entity_poly.type
_entity_poly.pdbx_seq_one_letter_code
_entity_poly.pdbx_strand_id
1 'polypeptide(L)'
;MMALLPENDWEKHLEKLPSYEEYKKLDDVDIKVYSDDYCVKDLGSLKEEDKTFCNKVSKHLKSLSGLSDKDRKHGCFYFQYWFFDQISKKYSANNKINNKPVSDKLFDLVALKIRESPNLESCRCYESGTPEVWKEEKDLHDYFENYKNINCTNSDKLTCEKYVRYVTYINKLFQSKEYDCCNDDELDLVSCEPYIKCEYETRPNDLLQELQKQLKAIEEKQRKFLKGM
;
A
#
# COMPACT_ATOMS: atom_id res chain seq x y z
N MET A 1 4.36 17.91 6.67
CA MET A 1 4.23 16.47 6.45
C MET A 1 3.98 16.26 4.97
N MET A 2 4.89 15.57 4.28
CA MET A 2 4.94 15.54 2.80
C MET A 2 3.96 14.49 2.24
N ALA A 3 3.82 13.31 2.85
CA ALA A 3 3.04 12.22 2.26
C ALA A 3 1.52 12.45 2.26
N LEU A 4 0.99 13.23 3.23
CA LEU A 4 -0.43 13.58 3.29
C LEU A 4 -0.81 14.78 2.38
N LEU A 5 0.14 15.35 1.62
CA LEU A 5 -0.18 16.40 0.66
C LEU A 5 -1.00 15.81 -0.49
N PRO A 6 -2.03 16.51 -1.01
CA PRO A 6 -2.88 16.01 -2.10
C PRO A 6 -2.09 15.60 -3.36
N GLU A 7 -0.94 16.23 -3.62
CA GLU A 7 -0.06 15.91 -4.73
C GLU A 7 0.64 14.54 -4.61
N ASN A 8 0.64 13.94 -3.41
CA ASN A 8 1.22 12.62 -3.12
C ASN A 8 0.15 11.52 -2.98
N ASP A 9 -1.08 11.80 -3.43
CA ASP A 9 -2.13 10.81 -3.65
C ASP A 9 -1.86 10.02 -4.95
N TRP A 10 -0.69 9.37 -4.99
CA TRP A 10 -0.15 8.70 -6.18
C TRP A 10 -1.01 7.55 -6.68
N GLU A 11 -1.79 6.90 -5.82
CA GLU A 11 -2.71 5.82 -6.17
C GLU A 11 -3.67 6.24 -7.30
N LYS A 12 -4.26 7.45 -7.22
CA LYS A 12 -5.13 8.01 -8.26
C LYS A 12 -4.40 8.47 -9.51
N HIS A 13 -3.09 8.69 -9.41
CA HIS A 13 -2.26 9.10 -10.55
C HIS A 13 -1.67 7.91 -11.29
N LEU A 14 -1.75 6.72 -10.71
CA LEU A 14 -1.12 5.49 -11.18
C LEU A 14 -2.14 4.35 -11.38
N GLU A 15 -3.39 4.68 -11.72
CA GLU A 15 -4.51 3.73 -11.89
C GLU A 15 -4.24 2.60 -12.92
N LYS A 16 -3.24 2.79 -13.79
CA LYS A 16 -2.82 1.77 -14.78
C LYS A 16 -1.81 0.77 -14.23
N LEU A 17 -1.30 0.95 -13.02
CA LEU A 17 -0.33 0.06 -12.40
C LEU A 17 -1.03 -1.08 -11.63
N PRO A 18 -0.40 -2.26 -11.52
CA PRO A 18 -1.03 -3.43 -10.89
C PRO A 18 -1.56 -3.22 -9.47
N SER A 19 -0.85 -2.46 -8.61
CA SER A 19 -1.28 -2.28 -7.21
C SER A 19 -2.69 -1.68 -7.09
N TYR A 20 -3.04 -0.76 -8.01
CA TYR A 20 -4.36 -0.13 -8.04
C TYR A 20 -5.49 -1.15 -8.22
N GLU A 21 -5.30 -2.12 -9.13
CA GLU A 21 -6.30 -3.16 -9.37
C GLU A 21 -6.42 -4.11 -8.16
N GLU A 22 -5.35 -4.38 -7.42
CA GLU A 22 -5.43 -5.17 -6.19
C GLU A 22 -6.24 -4.46 -5.09
N TYR A 23 -6.02 -3.17 -4.86
CA TYR A 23 -6.83 -2.42 -3.89
C TYR A 23 -8.29 -2.30 -4.31
N LYS A 24 -8.55 -2.12 -5.61
CA LYS A 24 -9.91 -2.10 -6.13
C LYS A 24 -10.66 -3.40 -5.86
N LYS A 25 -10.00 -4.56 -6.02
CA LYS A 25 -10.60 -5.87 -5.63
C LYS A 25 -10.91 -5.93 -4.14
N LEU A 26 -10.06 -5.36 -3.29
CA LEU A 26 -10.29 -5.30 -1.85
C LEU A 26 -11.49 -4.39 -1.50
N ASP A 27 -11.64 -3.26 -2.18
CA ASP A 27 -12.76 -2.35 -2.02
C ASP A 27 -14.08 -2.96 -2.53
N ASP A 28 -14.06 -3.64 -3.66
CA ASP A 28 -15.24 -4.18 -4.35
C ASP A 28 -15.74 -5.52 -3.79
N VAL A 29 -15.16 -6.02 -2.69
CA VAL A 29 -15.57 -7.30 -2.09
C VAL A 29 -17.05 -7.30 -1.74
N ASP A 30 -17.79 -8.25 -2.32
CA ASP A 30 -19.23 -8.41 -2.07
C ASP A 30 -19.47 -8.98 -0.67
N ILE A 31 -20.28 -8.34 0.16
CA ILE A 31 -20.65 -8.84 1.50
C ILE A 31 -22.15 -9.07 1.66
N LYS A 32 -22.96 -9.01 0.59
CA LYS A 32 -24.44 -9.07 0.67
C LYS A 32 -24.99 -10.25 1.47
N VAL A 33 -24.35 -11.41 1.37
CA VAL A 33 -24.73 -12.65 2.07
C VAL A 33 -23.72 -13.05 3.14
N TYR A 34 -22.84 -12.13 3.54
CA TYR A 34 -21.78 -12.37 4.50
C TYR A 34 -21.98 -11.51 5.75
N SER A 35 -21.94 -12.14 6.91
CA SER A 35 -21.88 -11.45 8.20
C SER A 35 -20.99 -12.25 9.12
N ASP A 36 -20.09 -11.56 9.83
CA ASP A 36 -19.29 -12.12 10.90
C ASP A 36 -19.94 -11.80 12.25
N ASP A 37 -20.01 -12.81 13.12
CA ASP A 37 -20.60 -12.68 14.46
C ASP A 37 -19.90 -11.61 15.30
N TYR A 38 -18.58 -11.48 15.18
CA TYR A 38 -17.80 -10.45 15.87
C TYR A 38 -18.28 -9.05 15.46
N CYS A 39 -18.51 -8.84 14.16
CA CYS A 39 -18.96 -7.55 13.65
C CYS A 39 -20.36 -7.17 14.13
N VAL A 40 -21.20 -8.15 14.43
CA VAL A 40 -22.56 -7.94 14.94
C VAL A 40 -22.57 -7.74 16.45
N LYS A 41 -21.78 -8.53 17.19
CA LYS A 41 -21.88 -8.64 18.66
C LYS A 41 -20.82 -7.83 19.39
N ASP A 42 -19.60 -7.78 18.86
CA ASP A 42 -18.40 -7.35 19.59
C ASP A 42 -17.83 -6.02 19.09
N LEU A 43 -18.12 -5.61 17.85
CA LEU A 43 -17.65 -4.34 17.28
C LEU A 43 -18.10 -3.10 18.08
N GLY A 44 -19.27 -3.18 18.73
CA GLY A 44 -19.81 -2.09 19.56
C GLY A 44 -20.27 -0.83 18.80
N SER A 45 -20.25 -0.83 17.46
CA SER A 45 -20.78 0.27 16.64
C SER A 45 -22.20 0.00 16.13
N LEU A 46 -23.06 1.01 16.23
CA LEU A 46 -24.40 1.00 15.64
C LEU A 46 -24.43 1.49 14.19
N LYS A 47 -23.33 2.03 13.67
CA LYS A 47 -23.25 2.54 12.30
C LYS A 47 -23.13 1.39 11.31
N GLU A 48 -24.03 1.34 10.33
CA GLU A 48 -24.00 0.31 9.29
C GLU A 48 -22.73 0.37 8.43
N GLU A 49 -22.13 1.55 8.26
CA GLU A 49 -20.85 1.70 7.58
C GLU A 49 -19.70 1.00 8.31
N ASP A 50 -19.67 1.06 9.65
CA ASP A 50 -18.63 0.41 10.46
C ASP A 50 -18.81 -1.11 10.43
N LYS A 51 -20.06 -1.60 10.55
CA LYS A 51 -20.37 -3.03 10.41
C LYS A 51 -20.03 -3.56 9.03
N THR A 52 -20.34 -2.79 7.98
CA THR A 52 -19.99 -3.10 6.59
C THR A 52 -18.48 -3.25 6.45
N PHE A 53 -17.71 -2.29 6.95
CA PHE A 53 -16.25 -2.35 6.92
C PHE A 53 -15.71 -3.54 7.70
N CYS A 54 -16.20 -3.78 8.92
CA CYS A 54 -15.84 -4.94 9.73
C CYS A 54 -16.08 -6.26 8.98
N ASN A 55 -17.23 -6.41 8.33
CA ASN A 55 -17.54 -7.61 7.55
C ASN A 55 -16.61 -7.78 6.35
N LYS A 56 -16.20 -6.69 5.68
CA LYS A 56 -15.17 -6.75 4.63
C LYS A 56 -13.83 -7.23 5.17
N VAL A 57 -13.39 -6.68 6.30
CA VAL A 57 -12.14 -7.10 6.98
C VAL A 57 -12.17 -8.60 7.28
N SER A 58 -13.22 -9.08 7.94
CA SER A 58 -13.38 -10.50 8.25
C SER A 58 -13.41 -11.37 6.98
N LYS A 59 -14.14 -10.95 5.95
CA LYS A 59 -14.25 -11.72 4.69
C LYS A 59 -12.91 -11.83 3.96
N HIS A 60 -12.10 -10.76 3.96
CA HIS A 60 -10.76 -10.79 3.38
C HIS A 60 -9.86 -11.79 4.10
N LEU A 61 -9.79 -11.73 5.43
CA LEU A 61 -9.02 -12.66 6.25
C LEU A 61 -9.46 -14.11 6.05
N LYS A 62 -10.78 -14.37 5.97
CA LYS A 62 -11.33 -15.69 5.65
C LYS A 62 -10.92 -16.18 4.25
N SER A 63 -10.85 -15.29 3.28
CA SER A 63 -10.45 -15.66 1.91
C SER A 63 -8.96 -15.96 1.84
N LEU A 64 -8.14 -15.13 2.50
CA LEU A 64 -6.69 -15.29 2.58
C LEU A 64 -6.29 -16.57 3.30
N SER A 65 -7.02 -17.01 4.35
CA SER A 65 -6.67 -18.21 5.10
C SER A 65 -6.74 -19.50 4.28
N GLY A 66 -7.50 -19.50 3.17
CA GLY A 66 -7.62 -20.62 2.24
C GLY A 66 -6.57 -20.65 1.12
N LEU A 67 -5.66 -19.67 1.05
CA LEU A 67 -4.64 -19.58 0.01
C LEU A 67 -3.34 -20.32 0.38
N SER A 68 -2.53 -20.61 -0.64
CA SER A 68 -1.16 -21.10 -0.48
C SER A 68 -0.31 -20.11 0.33
N ASP A 69 0.74 -20.56 1.00
CA ASP A 69 1.56 -19.68 1.87
C ASP A 69 2.11 -18.47 1.12
N LYS A 70 2.56 -18.64 -0.13
CA LYS A 70 3.09 -17.56 -0.96
C LYS A 70 2.00 -16.56 -1.33
N ASP A 71 0.86 -17.05 -1.86
CA ASP A 71 -0.24 -16.17 -2.30
C ASP A 71 -0.90 -15.47 -1.12
N ARG A 72 -0.99 -16.17 0.02
CA ARG A 72 -1.49 -15.61 1.28
C ARG A 72 -0.59 -14.50 1.79
N LYS A 73 0.72 -14.71 1.82
CA LYS A 73 1.69 -13.68 2.26
C LYS A 73 1.58 -12.42 1.41
N HIS A 74 1.58 -12.58 0.08
CA HIS A 74 1.41 -11.48 -0.85
C HIS A 74 0.07 -10.75 -0.66
N GLY A 75 -1.05 -11.48 -0.58
CA GLY A 75 -2.37 -10.89 -0.32
C GLY A 75 -2.50 -10.24 1.05
N CYS A 76 -1.81 -10.77 2.06
CA CYS A 76 -1.75 -10.17 3.39
C CYS A 76 -1.08 -8.80 3.39
N PHE A 77 -0.01 -8.60 2.62
CA PHE A 77 0.65 -7.30 2.54
C PHE A 77 -0.25 -6.23 1.93
N TYR A 78 -0.97 -6.54 0.85
CA TYR A 78 -2.02 -5.65 0.32
C TYR A 78 -3.13 -5.41 1.34
N PHE A 79 -3.60 -6.45 2.03
CA PHE A 79 -4.63 -6.33 3.05
C PHE A 79 -4.23 -5.38 4.19
N GLN A 80 -2.98 -5.45 4.67
CA GLN A 80 -2.50 -4.57 5.74
C GLN A 80 -2.63 -3.10 5.34
N TYR A 81 -2.10 -2.71 4.17
CA TYR A 81 -2.12 -1.31 3.73
C TYR A 81 -3.51 -0.84 3.33
N TRP A 82 -4.34 -1.71 2.76
CA TRP A 82 -5.75 -1.42 2.56
C TRP A 82 -6.46 -1.16 3.90
N PHE A 83 -6.22 -2.02 4.90
CA PHE A 83 -6.83 -1.88 6.22
C PHE A 83 -6.40 -0.56 6.89
N PHE A 84 -5.10 -0.24 6.92
CA PHE A 84 -4.59 1.01 7.48
C PHE A 84 -5.14 2.25 6.78
N ASP A 85 -5.24 2.22 5.45
CA ASP A 85 -5.81 3.31 4.66
C ASP A 85 -7.30 3.53 4.97
N GLN A 86 -8.09 2.46 5.05
CA GLN A 86 -9.51 2.54 5.45
C GLN A 86 -9.68 3.04 6.89
N ILE A 87 -8.85 2.57 7.81
CA ILE A 87 -8.83 3.05 9.21
C ILE A 87 -8.49 4.55 9.24
N SER A 88 -7.47 4.96 8.49
CA SER A 88 -7.04 6.37 8.39
C SER A 88 -8.16 7.27 7.88
N LYS A 89 -8.82 6.86 6.79
CA LYS A 89 -9.92 7.61 6.17
C LYS A 89 -11.14 7.76 7.10
N LYS A 90 -11.45 6.74 7.90
CA LYS A 90 -12.68 6.68 8.70
C LYS A 90 -12.53 7.17 10.15
N TYR A 91 -11.37 6.95 10.75
CA TYR A 91 -11.19 7.06 12.20
C TYR A 91 -9.99 7.93 12.60
N SER A 92 -9.47 8.74 11.69
CA SER A 92 -8.36 9.65 11.96
C SER A 92 -8.66 11.11 11.64
N ALA A 93 -8.01 12.01 12.38
CA ALA A 93 -7.90 13.41 12.04
C ALA A 93 -6.53 13.94 12.48
N ASN A 94 -5.98 14.92 11.76
CA ASN A 94 -4.68 15.53 12.05
C ASN A 94 -3.54 14.49 12.23
N ASN A 95 -3.49 13.51 11.32
CA ASN A 95 -2.51 12.43 11.32
C ASN A 95 -2.51 11.57 12.62
N LYS A 96 -3.67 11.41 13.26
CA LYS A 96 -3.84 10.57 14.45
C LYS A 96 -5.20 9.88 14.45
N ILE A 97 -5.23 8.63 14.92
CA ILE A 97 -6.50 7.96 15.23
C ILE A 97 -7.23 8.75 16.32
N ASN A 98 -8.46 9.16 16.05
CA ASN A 98 -9.28 9.94 16.97
C ASN A 98 -10.52 9.16 17.47
N ASN A 99 -10.98 8.13 16.75
CA ASN A 99 -12.10 7.28 17.15
C ASN A 99 -11.62 5.87 17.52
N LYS A 100 -10.95 5.78 18.67
CA LYS A 100 -10.37 4.54 19.21
C LYS A 100 -11.37 3.40 19.46
N PRO A 101 -12.57 3.62 20.05
CA PRO A 101 -13.46 2.52 20.43
C PRO A 101 -13.83 1.56 19.28
N VAL A 102 -13.99 2.07 18.06
CA VAL A 102 -14.31 1.24 16.88
C VAL A 102 -13.04 0.77 16.17
N SER A 103 -12.02 1.63 16.02
CA SER A 103 -10.78 1.22 15.36
C SER A 103 -10.09 0.09 16.11
N ASP A 104 -9.98 0.18 17.43
CA ASP A 104 -9.30 -0.81 18.26
C ASP A 104 -10.03 -2.17 18.15
N LYS A 105 -11.37 -2.16 18.03
CA LYS A 105 -12.16 -3.37 17.78
C LYS A 105 -11.91 -4.00 16.40
N LEU A 106 -11.57 -3.20 15.40
CA LEU A 106 -11.20 -3.73 14.09
C LEU A 106 -9.81 -4.37 14.12
N PHE A 107 -8.86 -3.83 14.90
CA PHE A 107 -7.57 -4.47 15.16
C PHE A 107 -7.74 -5.76 15.98
N ASP A 108 -8.58 -5.75 17.02
CA ASP A 108 -8.96 -6.93 17.80
C ASP A 108 -9.50 -8.05 16.89
N LEU A 109 -10.34 -7.72 15.90
CA LEU A 109 -10.83 -8.68 14.91
C LEU A 109 -9.69 -9.33 14.12
N VAL A 110 -8.74 -8.53 13.61
CA VAL A 110 -7.57 -9.05 12.87
C VAL A 110 -6.78 -10.02 13.77
N ALA A 111 -6.48 -9.60 15.00
CA ALA A 111 -5.78 -10.43 15.98
C ALA A 111 -6.55 -11.72 16.33
N LEU A 112 -7.87 -11.64 16.45
CA LEU A 112 -8.74 -12.79 16.70
C LEU A 112 -8.66 -13.80 15.54
N LYS A 113 -8.77 -13.35 14.29
CA LYS A 113 -8.70 -14.23 13.12
C LYS A 113 -7.35 -14.89 12.97
N ILE A 114 -6.26 -14.19 13.28
CA ILE A 114 -4.91 -14.79 13.31
C ILE A 114 -4.80 -15.85 14.40
N ARG A 115 -5.37 -15.61 15.58
CA ARG A 115 -5.41 -16.63 16.66
C ARG A 115 -6.18 -17.88 16.23
N GLU A 116 -7.30 -17.70 15.52
CA GLU A 116 -8.11 -18.80 14.98
C GLU A 116 -7.46 -19.51 13.80
N SER A 117 -6.62 -18.81 13.04
CA SER A 117 -5.94 -19.29 11.84
C SER A 117 -4.51 -18.77 11.81
N PRO A 118 -3.56 -19.42 12.52
CA PRO A 118 -2.19 -18.93 12.68
C PRO A 118 -1.41 -18.77 11.38
N ASN A 119 -1.88 -19.41 10.31
CA ASN A 119 -1.32 -19.26 8.97
C ASN A 119 -1.51 -17.82 8.42
N LEU A 120 -2.42 -17.02 8.99
CA LEU A 120 -2.60 -15.60 8.72
C LEU A 120 -1.59 -14.68 9.42
N GLU A 121 -0.52 -15.18 10.05
CA GLU A 121 0.43 -14.34 10.78
C GLU A 121 0.98 -13.16 9.93
N SER A 122 1.21 -13.38 8.63
CA SER A 122 1.63 -12.33 7.70
C SER A 122 0.60 -11.23 7.47
N CYS A 123 -0.66 -11.39 7.89
CA CYS A 123 -1.73 -10.39 7.81
C CYS A 123 -1.81 -9.51 9.06
N ARG A 124 -0.92 -9.69 10.03
CA ARG A 124 -0.96 -8.94 11.29
C ARG A 124 -0.83 -7.43 11.03
N CYS A 125 -1.83 -6.67 11.51
CA CYS A 125 -1.80 -5.22 11.49
C CYS A 125 -1.43 -4.72 12.89
N TYR A 126 -0.25 -4.12 13.05
CA TYR A 126 0.12 -3.48 14.31
C TYR A 126 -0.48 -2.08 14.40
N GLU A 127 -1.04 -1.72 15.55
CA GLU A 127 -1.57 -0.37 15.81
C GLU A 127 -0.47 0.71 15.92
N SER A 128 0.81 0.31 15.90
CA SER A 128 1.93 1.24 15.91
C SER A 128 1.97 2.08 14.64
N GLY A 129 2.18 3.39 14.80
CA GLY A 129 2.37 4.32 13.70
C GLY A 129 1.35 5.44 13.65
N THR A 130 1.30 6.12 12.51
CA THR A 130 0.36 7.20 12.20
C THR A 130 -0.15 7.01 10.77
N PRO A 131 -1.31 7.60 10.41
CA PRO A 131 -1.80 7.60 9.04
C PRO A 131 -0.74 7.97 7.98
N GLU A 132 0.16 8.92 8.28
CA GLU A 132 1.25 9.28 7.39
C GLU A 132 2.26 8.15 7.25
N VAL A 133 2.71 7.55 8.35
CA VAL A 133 3.67 6.43 8.31
C VAL A 133 3.08 5.26 7.53
N TRP A 134 1.81 4.92 7.77
CA TRP A 134 1.14 3.86 7.02
C TRP A 134 1.00 4.19 5.53
N LYS A 135 0.81 5.47 5.18
CA LYS A 135 0.77 5.92 3.78
C LYS A 135 2.14 5.81 3.11
N GLU A 136 3.21 6.21 3.79
CA GLU A 136 4.58 6.09 3.27
C GLU A 136 4.98 4.63 3.05
N GLU A 137 4.62 3.74 3.98
CA GLU A 137 4.86 2.30 3.86
C GLU A 137 4.02 1.69 2.74
N LYS A 138 2.73 2.07 2.60
CA LYS A 138 1.91 1.69 1.43
C LYS A 138 2.56 2.13 0.12
N ASP A 139 3.04 3.37 0.04
CA ASP A 139 3.66 3.89 -1.18
C ASP A 139 4.94 3.14 -1.57
N LEU A 140 5.72 2.72 -0.58
CA LEU A 140 6.89 1.86 -0.78
C LEU A 140 6.49 0.45 -1.24
N HIS A 141 5.51 -0.17 -0.58
CA HIS A 141 4.95 -1.46 -1.00
C HIS A 141 4.52 -1.42 -2.47
N ASP A 142 3.69 -0.45 -2.82
CA ASP A 142 3.18 -0.24 -4.17
C ASP A 142 4.29 -0.05 -5.20
N TYR A 143 5.34 0.68 -4.85
CA TYR A 143 6.49 0.85 -5.73
C TYR A 143 7.12 -0.49 -6.09
N PHE A 144 7.37 -1.37 -5.12
CA PHE A 144 8.01 -2.66 -5.36
C PHE A 144 7.12 -3.60 -6.17
N GLU A 145 5.81 -3.57 -5.95
CA GLU A 145 4.86 -4.36 -6.73
C GLU A 145 4.69 -3.84 -8.16
N ASN A 146 4.85 -2.52 -8.33
CA ASN A 146 4.72 -1.89 -9.64
C ASN A 146 6.04 -1.76 -10.40
N TYR A 147 7.20 -2.01 -9.79
CA TYR A 147 8.54 -1.72 -10.33
C TYR A 147 8.70 -2.08 -11.81
N LYS A 148 8.33 -3.31 -12.20
CA LYS A 148 8.47 -3.83 -13.57
C LYS A 148 7.60 -3.09 -14.60
N ASN A 149 6.56 -2.40 -14.14
CA ASN A 149 5.60 -1.68 -14.97
C ASN A 149 5.92 -0.18 -15.06
N ILE A 150 6.90 0.31 -14.30
CA ILE A 150 7.32 1.71 -14.32
C ILE A 150 8.46 1.86 -15.33
N ASN A 151 8.14 2.25 -16.56
CA ASN A 151 9.13 2.58 -17.59
C ASN A 151 8.60 3.63 -18.57
N CYS A 152 9.51 4.35 -19.24
CA CYS A 152 9.15 5.35 -20.24
C CYS A 152 9.22 4.85 -21.68
N THR A 153 9.69 3.62 -21.94
CA THR A 153 9.99 3.11 -23.29
C THR A 153 8.78 3.22 -24.24
N ASN A 154 7.58 2.92 -23.74
CA ASN A 154 6.33 2.95 -24.51
C ASN A 154 5.37 4.05 -24.03
N SER A 155 5.87 5.02 -23.27
CA SER A 155 5.06 6.06 -22.63
C SER A 155 5.26 7.40 -23.34
N ASP A 156 4.22 8.23 -23.32
CA ASP A 156 4.36 9.63 -23.72
C ASP A 156 5.19 10.43 -22.70
N LYS A 157 5.61 11.64 -23.08
CA LYS A 157 6.41 12.53 -22.24
C LYS A 157 5.74 12.81 -20.89
N LEU A 158 4.44 13.08 -20.87
CA LEU A 158 3.71 13.44 -19.66
C LEU A 158 3.65 12.26 -18.68
N THR A 159 3.40 11.06 -19.19
CA THR A 159 3.43 9.82 -18.40
C THR A 159 4.83 9.57 -17.85
N CYS A 160 5.87 9.74 -18.66
CA CYS A 160 7.25 9.59 -18.20
C CYS A 160 7.62 10.60 -17.10
N GLU A 161 7.24 11.87 -17.25
CA GLU A 161 7.42 12.90 -16.23
C GLU A 161 6.73 12.55 -14.91
N LYS A 162 5.53 11.95 -14.97
CA LYS A 162 4.82 11.45 -13.78
C LYS A 162 5.61 10.34 -13.09
N TYR A 163 6.13 9.36 -13.83
CA TYR A 163 6.97 8.32 -13.26
C TYR A 163 8.24 8.88 -12.62
N VAL A 164 8.92 9.84 -13.25
CA VAL A 164 10.09 10.51 -12.66
C VAL A 164 9.73 11.18 -11.33
N ARG A 165 8.61 11.91 -11.26
CA ARG A 165 8.16 12.57 -10.01
C ARG A 165 7.80 11.55 -8.92
N TYR A 166 7.05 10.52 -9.29
CA TYR A 166 6.67 9.43 -8.38
C TYR A 166 7.91 8.74 -7.81
N VAL A 167 8.83 8.26 -8.65
CA VAL A 167 10.03 7.56 -8.18
C VAL A 167 10.98 8.49 -7.42
N THR A 168 11.00 9.80 -7.72
CA THR A 168 11.72 10.79 -6.89
C THR A 168 11.16 10.87 -5.48
N TYR A 169 9.83 10.86 -5.33
CA TYR A 169 9.16 10.83 -4.03
C TYR A 169 9.48 9.52 -3.29
N ILE A 170 9.31 8.37 -3.94
CA ILE A 170 9.61 7.05 -3.38
C ILE A 170 11.08 6.95 -2.94
N ASN A 171 12.02 7.47 -3.72
CA ASN A 171 13.43 7.41 -3.37
C ASN A 171 13.74 8.13 -2.05
N LYS A 172 13.04 9.23 -1.75
CA LYS A 172 13.20 9.93 -0.46
C LYS A 172 12.66 9.09 0.69
N LEU A 173 11.50 8.44 0.51
CA LEU A 173 10.94 7.54 1.51
C LEU A 173 11.85 6.34 1.77
N PHE A 174 12.34 5.72 0.69
CA PHE A 174 13.22 4.57 0.76
C PHE A 174 14.51 4.90 1.51
N GLN A 175 15.15 6.04 1.23
CA GLN A 175 16.36 6.46 1.97
C GLN A 175 16.13 6.60 3.47
N SER A 176 14.94 7.04 3.90
CA SER A 176 14.61 7.15 5.32
C SER A 176 14.40 5.77 5.96
N LYS A 177 13.74 4.85 5.26
CA LYS A 177 13.38 3.53 5.79
C LYS A 177 14.47 2.48 5.63
N GLU A 178 15.34 2.64 4.64
CA GLU A 178 16.44 1.72 4.36
C GLU A 178 17.42 1.64 5.53
N TYR A 179 17.72 2.78 6.16
CA TYR A 179 18.63 2.80 7.31
C TYR A 179 18.10 1.93 8.46
N ASP A 180 16.79 2.03 8.73
CA ASP A 180 16.12 1.31 9.82
C ASP A 180 15.87 -0.17 9.47
N CYS A 181 15.57 -0.48 8.20
CA CYS A 181 15.11 -1.81 7.80
C CYS A 181 16.18 -2.73 7.19
N CYS A 182 17.28 -2.18 6.67
CA CYS A 182 18.25 -2.95 5.87
C CYS A 182 19.64 -3.10 6.52
N ASN A 183 19.82 -2.61 7.75
CA ASN A 183 21.08 -2.71 8.48
C ASN A 183 20.96 -3.67 9.70
N ASP A 184 21.12 -4.97 9.43
CA ASP A 184 21.68 -6.02 10.32
C ASP A 184 21.05 -6.32 11.71
N ASP A 185 19.73 -6.19 11.90
CA ASP A 185 19.03 -6.85 13.01
C ASP A 185 17.89 -7.78 12.51
N GLU A 186 17.98 -9.08 12.82
CA GLU A 186 16.99 -10.13 12.44
C GLU A 186 15.55 -9.81 12.88
N LEU A 187 15.37 -8.91 13.86
CA LEU A 187 14.08 -8.52 14.42
C LEU A 187 13.35 -7.43 13.62
N ASP A 188 14.06 -6.61 12.84
CA ASP A 188 13.47 -5.55 12.00
C ASP A 188 12.98 -6.07 10.63
N LEU A 189 13.34 -7.31 10.28
CA LEU A 189 12.96 -7.91 9.01
C LEU A 189 11.45 -8.20 8.92
N VAL A 190 10.77 -8.54 10.03
CA VAL A 190 9.35 -8.93 10.00
C VAL A 190 8.41 -7.73 9.85
N SER A 191 8.75 -6.59 10.45
CA SER A 191 7.95 -5.35 10.36
C SER A 191 8.18 -4.63 9.03
N CYS A 192 9.38 -4.72 8.46
CA CYS A 192 9.76 -4.03 7.24
C CYS A 192 9.43 -4.81 5.95
N GLU A 193 9.47 -6.14 5.99
CA GLU A 193 9.21 -7.00 4.82
C GLU A 193 7.94 -6.67 4.03
N PRO A 194 6.81 -6.25 4.64
CA PRO A 194 5.62 -5.88 3.88
C PRO A 194 5.81 -4.75 2.87
N TYR A 195 6.75 -3.82 3.10
CA TYR A 195 6.90 -2.61 2.26
C TYR A 195 8.28 -2.34 1.71
N ILE A 196 9.34 -2.98 2.21
CA ILE A 196 10.70 -2.71 1.73
C ILE A 196 11.39 -3.98 1.25
N LYS A 197 12.07 -3.87 0.11
CA LYS A 197 13.00 -4.88 -0.40
C LYS A 197 14.40 -4.28 -0.36
N CYS A 198 15.28 -4.85 0.47
CA CYS A 198 16.66 -4.38 0.64
C CYS A 198 17.59 -4.80 -0.51
N GLU A 199 17.08 -5.60 -1.45
CA GLU A 199 17.79 -6.03 -2.65
C GLU A 199 18.21 -4.85 -3.53
N TYR A 200 19.44 -4.90 -4.06
CA TYR A 200 20.01 -3.80 -4.85
C TYR A 200 19.28 -3.55 -6.17
N GLU A 201 18.72 -4.57 -6.81
CA GLU A 201 18.19 -4.49 -8.18
C GLU A 201 16.93 -3.63 -8.30
N THR A 202 16.15 -3.52 -7.24
CA THR A 202 14.88 -2.79 -7.23
C THR A 202 14.96 -1.41 -6.57
N ARG A 203 16.17 -0.88 -6.33
CA ARG A 203 16.36 0.40 -5.64
C ARG A 203 15.75 1.58 -6.42
N PRO A 204 14.97 2.46 -5.77
CA PRO A 204 14.34 3.62 -6.43
C PRO A 204 15.33 4.56 -7.12
N ASN A 205 16.53 4.75 -6.55
CA ASN A 205 17.55 5.62 -7.15
C ASN A 205 18.00 5.12 -8.52
N ASP A 206 18.14 3.81 -8.70
CA ASP A 206 18.61 3.22 -9.95
C ASP A 206 17.54 3.34 -11.03
N LEU A 207 16.28 3.06 -10.68
CA LEU A 207 15.16 3.30 -11.59
C LEU A 207 15.01 4.78 -11.92
N LEU A 208 15.17 5.68 -10.95
CA LEU A 208 15.07 7.12 -11.18
C LEU A 208 16.08 7.61 -12.22
N GLN A 209 17.34 7.16 -12.13
CA GLN A 209 18.36 7.51 -13.11
C GLN A 209 18.01 7.01 -14.51
N GLU A 210 17.44 5.82 -14.61
CA GLU A 210 17.02 5.25 -15.89
C GLU A 210 15.84 6.03 -16.49
N LEU A 211 14.80 6.32 -15.70
CA LEU A 211 13.66 7.12 -16.15
C LEU A 211 14.08 8.52 -16.61
N GLN A 212 15.02 9.17 -15.90
CA GLN A 212 15.55 10.48 -16.30
C GLN A 212 16.31 10.44 -17.64
N LYS A 213 17.05 9.36 -17.92
CA LYS A 213 17.70 9.16 -19.23
C LYS A 213 16.65 8.98 -20.33
N GLN A 214 15.63 8.15 -20.08
CA GLN A 214 14.57 7.90 -21.04
C GLN A 214 13.76 9.17 -21.34
N LEU A 215 13.45 9.98 -20.32
CA LEU A 215 12.77 11.27 -20.48
C LEU A 215 13.56 12.21 -21.39
N LYS A 216 14.87 12.38 -21.15
CA LYS A 216 15.74 13.21 -22.01
C LYS A 216 15.72 12.74 -23.46
N ALA A 217 15.77 11.43 -23.69
CA ALA A 217 15.69 10.87 -25.04
C ALA A 217 14.35 11.17 -25.73
N ILE A 218 13.23 11.12 -25.00
CA ILE A 218 11.91 11.51 -25.52
C ILE A 218 11.91 13.00 -25.90
N GLU A 219 12.42 13.87 -25.05
CA GLU A 219 12.47 15.32 -25.29
C GLU A 219 13.35 15.69 -26.49
N GLU A 220 14.48 15.01 -26.66
CA GLU A 220 15.36 15.20 -27.82
C GLU A 220 14.69 14.77 -29.13
N LYS A 221 13.99 13.63 -29.13
CA LYS A 221 13.22 13.14 -30.29
C LYS A 221 12.14 14.16 -30.68
N GLN A 222 11.37 14.66 -29.71
CA GLN A 222 10.34 15.67 -29.95
C GLN A 222 10.94 16.97 -30.51
N ARG A 223 12.07 17.43 -29.95
CA ARG A 223 12.76 18.65 -30.41
C ARG A 223 13.29 18.51 -31.83
N LYS A 224 13.83 17.34 -32.20
CA LYS A 224 14.30 17.07 -33.57
C LYS A 224 13.14 17.05 -34.57
N PHE A 225 12.02 16.45 -34.19
CA PHE A 225 10.80 16.45 -35.01
C PHE A 225 10.31 17.88 -35.28
N LEU A 226 10.21 18.72 -34.24
CA LEU A 226 9.78 20.12 -34.38
C LEU A 226 10.72 21.01 -35.19
N LYS A 227 12.02 20.67 -35.27
CA LYS A 227 13.02 21.43 -36.06
C LYS A 227 13.10 20.98 -37.53
N GLY A 228 12.55 19.81 -37.85
CA GLY A 228 12.53 19.25 -39.21
C GLY A 228 11.23 19.52 -39.97
N MET A 229 10.26 20.18 -39.32
CA MET A 229 9.03 20.73 -39.88
C MET A 229 9.21 22.23 -40.14
#